data_AF-A0A4Y2RFT7-F1
#
_entry.id   AF-A0A4Y2RFT7-F1
#
_cell.length_a   1.000
_cell.length_b   1.000
_cell.length_c   1.000
_cell.angle_alpha   90.00
_cell.angle_beta   90.00
_cell.angle_gamma   90.00
#
_symmetry.space_group_name_H-M   'P 1'
#
loop_
_entity.id
_entity.type
_entity.pdbx_description
1 polymer ?
#
loop_
_entity_poly.entity_id
_entity_poly.type
_entity_poly.pdbx_seq_one_letter_code
_entity_poly.pdbx_strand_id
1 'polypeptide(L)' 'IGQREEVISADRKEKEMEKEREKERLRRRMAATLIQAHWRGTMVRKHLGPYKIEKKKKKKKDKKGKKKGKK' A
#
# COMPACT_ATOMS: atom_id res chain seq x y z
N ILE A 1 52.39 -12.31 -10.69
CA ILE A 1 51.25 -12.22 -11.64
C ILE A 1 49.91 -12.48 -10.92
N GLY A 2 49.81 -13.45 -9.99
CA GLY A 2 48.54 -13.80 -9.31
C GLY A 2 47.84 -12.73 -8.45
N GLN A 3 48.55 -11.80 -7.80
CA GLN A 3 47.90 -10.81 -6.92
C GLN A 3 46.99 -9.81 -7.67
N ARG A 4 47.31 -9.47 -8.92
CA ARG A 4 46.48 -8.55 -9.73
C ARG A 4 45.16 -9.19 -10.15
N GLU A 5 45.17 -10.48 -10.48
CA GLU A 5 43.99 -11.20 -10.91
C GLU A 5 42.99 -11.40 -9.75
N GLU A 6 43.52 -11.65 -8.55
CA GLU A 6 42.70 -11.77 -7.34
C GLU A 6 41.97 -10.46 -6.99
N VAL A 7 42.68 -9.32 -7.07
CA VAL A 7 42.09 -7.99 -6.83
C VAL A 7 40.99 -7.66 -7.84
N ILE A 8 41.21 -7.97 -9.12
CA ILE A 8 40.19 -7.76 -10.18
C ILE A 8 38.96 -8.66 -9.96
N SER A 9 39.19 -9.90 -9.52
CA SER A 9 38.11 -10.86 -9.20
C SER A 9 37.29 -10.41 -7.99
N ALA A 10 37.94 -9.86 -6.96
CA ALA A 10 37.29 -9.34 -5.76
C ALA A 10 36.43 -8.11 -6.07
N ASP A 11 36.95 -7.12 -6.79
CA ASP A 11 36.21 -5.93 -7.22
C ASP A 11 34.96 -6.28 -8.04
N ARG A 12 35.08 -7.27 -8.94
CA ARG A 12 33.93 -7.75 -9.72
C ARG A 12 32.86 -8.39 -8.84
N LYS A 13 33.25 -9.19 -7.85
CA LYS A 13 32.30 -9.81 -6.90
C LYS A 13 31.61 -8.75 -6.05
N GLU A 14 32.35 -7.76 -5.57
CA GLU A 14 31.79 -6.66 -4.77
C GLU A 14 30.74 -5.87 -5.55
N LYS A 15 31.04 -5.52 -6.81
CA LYS A 15 30.08 -4.83 -7.71
C LYS A 15 28.81 -5.64 -7.96
N GLU A 16 28.92 -6.96 -8.15
CA GLU A 16 27.73 -7.80 -8.34
C GLU A 16 26.91 -7.92 -7.05
N MET A 17 27.55 -8.00 -5.89
CA MET A 17 26.87 -7.99 -4.59
C MET A 17 26.15 -6.65 -4.33
N GLU A 18 26.75 -5.53 -4.72
CA GLU A 18 26.13 -4.21 -4.61
C GLU A 18 24.87 -4.11 -5.49
N LYS A 19 24.96 -4.56 -6.76
CA LYS A 19 23.79 -4.60 -7.67
C LYS A 19 22.67 -5.46 -7.10
N GLU A 20 22.98 -6.60 -6.50
CA GLU A 20 21.95 -7.47 -5.93
C GLU A 20 21.29 -6.84 -4.70
N ARG A 21 22.06 -6.18 -3.83
CA ARG A 21 21.52 -5.38 -2.71
C ARG A 21 20.62 -4.25 -3.21
N GLU A 22 21.01 -3.56 -4.28
CA GLU A 22 20.20 -2.49 -4.87
C GLU A 22 18.87 -3.03 -5.41
N LYS A 23 18.90 -4.15 -6.16
CA LYS A 23 17.68 -4.83 -6.64
C LYS A 23 16.79 -5.23 -5.49
N GLU A 24 17.34 -5.81 -4.42
CA GLU A 24 16.57 -6.19 -3.25
C GLU A 24 15.92 -4.96 -2.59
N ARG A 25 16.68 -3.88 -2.42
CA ARG A 25 16.17 -2.61 -1.88
C ARG A 25 15.03 -2.06 -2.74
N LEU A 26 15.14 -2.12 -4.06
CA LEU A 26 14.09 -1.71 -4.98
C LEU A 26 12.83 -2.57 -4.83
N ARG A 27 12.98 -3.92 -4.79
CA ARG A 27 11.85 -4.84 -4.57
C ARG A 27 11.13 -4.55 -3.26
N ARG A 28 11.88 -4.35 -2.16
CA ARG A 28 11.32 -4.01 -0.85
C ARG A 28 10.55 -2.67 -0.89
N ARG A 29 11.11 -1.66 -1.56
CA ARG A 29 10.44 -0.36 -1.74
C ARG A 29 9.14 -0.49 -2.54
N MET A 30 9.15 -1.23 -3.65
CA MET A 30 7.96 -1.46 -4.46
C MET A 30 6.88 -2.20 -3.67
N ALA A 31 7.24 -3.26 -2.94
CA ALA A 31 6.33 -3.98 -2.08
C ALA A 31 5.72 -3.07 -0.99
N ALA A 32 6.55 -2.25 -0.34
CA ALA A 32 6.08 -1.29 0.65
C ALA A 32 5.07 -0.28 0.03
N THR A 33 5.36 0.27 -1.14
CA THR A 33 4.47 1.18 -1.86
C THR A 33 3.12 0.52 -2.20
N LEU A 34 3.12 -0.74 -2.65
CA LEU A 34 1.90 -1.47 -2.96
C LEU A 34 1.04 -1.69 -1.73
N ILE A 35 1.63 -2.15 -0.61
CA ILE A 35 0.93 -2.35 0.66
C ILE A 35 0.33 -1.02 1.13
N GLN A 36 1.12 0.04 1.08
CA GLN A 36 0.73 1.38 1.47
C GLN A 36 -0.42 1.93 0.62
N ALA A 37 -0.34 1.79 -0.71
CA ALA A 37 -1.38 2.24 -1.64
C ALA A 37 -2.67 1.43 -1.44
N HIS A 38 -2.56 0.11 -1.26
CA HIS A 38 -3.69 -0.75 -0.93
C HIS A 38 -4.38 -0.29 0.35
N TRP A 39 -3.62 -0.04 1.42
CA TRP A 39 -4.18 0.41 2.68
C TRP A 39 -4.86 1.78 2.57
N ARG A 40 -4.22 2.77 1.92
CA ARG A 40 -4.83 4.09 1.68
C ARG A 40 -6.14 3.96 0.90
N GLY A 41 -6.17 3.14 -0.15
CA GLY A 41 -7.40 2.88 -0.91
C GLY A 41 -8.48 2.20 -0.06
N THR A 42 -8.10 1.25 0.80
CA THR A 42 -9.01 0.59 1.74
C THR A 42 -9.57 1.56 2.76
N MET A 43 -8.75 2.48 3.29
CA MET A 43 -9.22 3.52 4.22
C MET A 43 -10.32 4.37 3.61
N VAL A 44 -10.19 4.77 2.35
CA VAL A 44 -11.20 5.57 1.66
C VAL A 44 -12.48 4.76 1.39
N ARG A 45 -12.36 3.59 0.73
CA ARG A 45 -13.53 2.78 0.35
C ARG A 45 -14.34 2.28 1.53
N LYS A 46 -13.68 1.98 2.65
CA LYS A 46 -14.33 1.54 3.90
C LYS A 46 -14.61 2.68 4.87
N HIS A 47 -14.35 3.93 4.48
CA HIS A 47 -14.60 5.11 5.30
C HIS A 47 -13.95 5.01 6.69
N LEU A 48 -12.68 4.58 6.73
CA LEU A 48 -11.89 4.42 7.95
C LEU A 48 -11.10 5.69 8.27
N GLY A 49 -10.75 5.86 9.54
CA GLY A 49 -9.94 6.99 10.02
C GLY A 49 -10.56 8.35 9.65
N PRO A 50 -9.83 9.26 8.99
CA PRO A 50 -10.32 10.60 8.64
C PRO A 50 -11.38 10.59 7.53
N TYR A 51 -11.57 9.47 6.83
CA TYR A 51 -12.58 9.32 5.78
C TYR A 51 -13.92 8.80 6.31
N LYS A 52 -14.08 8.71 7.63
CA LYS A 52 -15.37 8.38 8.23
C LYS A 52 -16.41 9.38 7.76
N ILE A 53 -17.39 8.90 7.00
CA ILE A 53 -18.60 9.68 6.78
C ILE A 53 -19.31 9.73 8.13
N GLU A 54 -19.23 10.88 8.78
CA GLU A 54 -20.12 11.18 9.88
C GLU A 54 -21.52 10.99 9.33
N LYS A 55 -22.21 9.94 9.81
CA LYS A 55 -23.65 9.83 9.61
C LYS A 55 -24.21 11.09 10.24
N LYS A 56 -24.44 12.15 9.45
CA LYS A 56 -25.25 13.30 9.87
C LYS A 56 -26.46 12.65 10.49
N LYS A 57 -26.62 12.79 11.82
CA LYS A 57 -27.77 12.26 12.55
C LYS A 57 -28.96 12.81 11.77
N LYS A 58 -29.61 11.98 10.94
CA LYS A 58 -30.86 12.34 10.27
C LYS A 58 -31.76 12.68 11.45
N LYS A 59 -32.01 13.98 11.66
CA LYS A 59 -32.95 14.44 12.68
C LYS A 59 -34.22 13.62 12.43
N LYS A 60 -34.57 12.77 13.41
CA LYS A 60 -35.92 12.21 13.51
C LYS A 60 -36.86 13.41 13.46
N LYS A 61 -37.51 13.63 12.32
CA LYS A 61 -38.69 14.49 12.20
C LYS A 61 -39.79 13.62 11.61
N ASP A 62 -40.47 12.97 12.55
CA ASP A 62 -41.90 12.66 12.61
C ASP A 62 -42.72 12.37 11.35
N LYS A 63 -43.38 11.20 11.43
CA LYS A 63 -44.83 10.96 11.28
C LYS A 63 -45.47 10.93 9.87
N LYS A 64 -46.03 9.74 9.59
CA LYS A 64 -47.47 9.47 9.29
C LYS A 64 -47.92 9.52 7.82
N GLY A 65 -48.00 8.33 7.22
CA GLY A 65 -48.82 7.98 6.05
C GLY A 65 -48.68 6.48 5.74
N LYS A 66 -49.28 5.57 6.50
CA LYS A 66 -50.62 4.97 6.27
C LYS A 66 -50.78 4.31 4.87
N LYS A 67 -50.44 3.00 4.80
CA LYS A 67 -51.25 1.88 4.25
C LYS A 67 -51.83 1.99 2.81
N LYS A 68 -51.39 1.12 1.87
CA LYS A 68 -52.19 0.12 1.09
C LYS A 68 -51.63 -0.23 -0.32
N GLY A 69 -51.77 -1.51 -0.69
CA GLY A 69 -51.76 -2.08 -2.06
C GLY A 69 -50.47 -2.85 -2.37
N LYS A 70 -50.37 -4.18 -2.30
CA LYS A 70 -51.11 -5.27 -3.00
C LYS A 70 -51.17 -5.06 -4.52
N LYS A 71 -50.16 -5.58 -5.22
CA LYS A 71 -50.33 -6.35 -6.46
C LYS A 71 -49.16 -7.32 -6.59
#